data_AF-V5I6B2-F1
#
_entry.id   AF-V5I6B2-F1
#
_cell.length_a   1.000
_cell.length_b   1.000
_cell.length_c   1.000
_cell.angle_alpha   90.00
_cell.angle_beta   90.00
_cell.angle_gamma   90.00
#
_symmetry.space_group_name_H-M   'P 1'
#
loop_
_entity.id
_entity.type
_entity.pdbx_description
1 polymer ?
#
loop_
_entity_poly.entity_id
_entity_poly.type
_entity_poly.pdbx_seq_one_letter_code
_entity_poly.pdbx_strand_id
1 'polypeptide(L)'
;DMVYVTQSASRLMRAIFEIVLHRGWAQLADKSLALCKMIDKRMWQSMSPLRQFRKMPEEIVKKIEKKNFPWERLYDLGPNEIGELIRVPKLGKTIHKYVHQFPKLELSTHIQPITRSMLKVELTVTPDFQWDEKLHGASEAFWILVEDVDSEVILHHEY
;
A
#
# COMPACT_ATOMS: atom_id res chain seq x y z
N ASP A 1 9.56 19.12 21.19
CA ASP A 1 8.53 18.10 21.45
C ASP A 1 8.13 17.28 20.21
N MET A 2 7.54 17.89 19.17
CA MET A 2 7.07 17.14 17.98
C MET A 2 8.13 16.26 17.29
N VAL A 3 9.37 16.76 17.14
CA VAL A 3 10.48 16.02 16.51
C VAL A 3 10.87 14.78 17.33
N TYR A 4 10.95 14.93 18.65
CA TYR A 4 11.30 13.82 19.55
C TYR A 4 10.21 12.73 19.56
N VAL A 5 8.94 13.14 19.57
CA VAL A 5 7.79 12.22 19.50
C VAL A 5 7.81 11.46 18.18
N THR A 6 7.95 12.13 17.04
CA THR A 6 7.93 11.48 15.72
C THR A 6 9.11 10.52 15.49
N GLN A 7 10.32 10.89 15.94
CA GLN A 7 11.50 9.99 15.88
C GLN A 7 11.32 8.71 16.71
N SER A 8 10.58 8.80 17.82
CA SER A 8 10.29 7.65 18.68
C SER A 8 9.05 6.88 18.24
N ALA A 9 8.10 7.55 17.60
CA ALA A 9 6.82 6.98 17.20
C ALA A 9 6.99 5.82 16.21
N SER A 10 7.91 5.91 15.24
CA SER A 10 8.11 4.85 14.24
C SER A 10 8.50 3.52 14.90
N ARG A 11 9.54 3.50 15.77
CA ARG A 11 9.96 2.28 16.48
C ARG A 11 8.92 1.77 17.48
N LEU A 12 8.21 2.67 18.17
CA LEU A 12 7.18 2.29 19.14
C LEU A 12 5.96 1.69 18.43
N MET A 13 5.54 2.30 17.32
CA MET A 13 4.42 1.79 16.54
C MET A 13 4.77 0.46 15.87
N ARG A 14 6.01 0.29 15.40
CA ARG A 14 6.48 -1.00 14.90
C ARG A 14 6.45 -2.07 15.98
N ALA A 15 6.91 -1.76 17.20
CA ALA A 15 6.83 -2.70 18.32
C ALA A 15 5.38 -3.10 18.64
N ILE A 16 4.44 -2.14 18.61
CA ILE A 16 3.00 -2.42 18.77
C ILE A 16 2.51 -3.35 17.66
N PHE A 17 2.84 -3.05 16.40
CA PHE A 17 2.46 -3.89 15.26
C PHE A 17 2.96 -5.33 15.42
N GLU A 18 4.23 -5.54 15.76
CA GLU A 18 4.80 -6.89 15.96
C GLU A 18 4.09 -7.65 17.09
N ILE A 19 3.79 -6.99 18.23
CA ILE A 19 3.05 -7.61 19.34
C ILE A 19 1.66 -8.04 18.89
N VAL A 20 0.97 -7.18 18.15
CA VAL A 20 -0.41 -7.40 17.68
C VAL A 20 -0.45 -8.50 16.62
N LEU A 21 0.51 -8.52 15.70
CA LEU A 21 0.68 -9.54 14.67
C LEU A 21 0.91 -10.92 15.30
N HIS A 22 1.83 -11.01 16.28
CA HIS A 22 2.09 -12.27 16.99
C HIS A 22 0.91 -12.77 17.83
N ARG A 23 0.03 -11.87 18.29
CA ARG A 23 -1.22 -12.24 18.97
C ARG A 23 -2.34 -12.63 18.01
N GLY A 24 -2.15 -12.44 16.71
CA GLY A 24 -3.11 -12.78 15.68
C GLY A 24 -4.33 -11.86 15.62
N TRP A 25 -4.24 -10.61 16.08
CA TRP A 25 -5.38 -9.68 16.08
C TRP A 25 -5.45 -8.90 14.76
N ALA A 26 -6.21 -9.40 13.79
CA ALA A 26 -6.14 -8.94 12.40
C ALA A 26 -6.47 -7.44 12.23
N GLN A 27 -7.63 -6.99 12.73
CA GLN A 27 -8.02 -5.58 12.62
C GLN A 27 -7.04 -4.61 13.27
N LEU A 28 -6.43 -4.99 14.39
CA LEU A 28 -5.46 -4.14 15.07
C LEU A 28 -4.10 -4.19 14.37
N ALA A 29 -3.74 -5.33 13.75
CA ALA A 29 -2.53 -5.46 12.95
C ALA A 29 -2.60 -4.56 11.73
N ASP A 30 -3.73 -4.54 11.01
CA ASP A 30 -3.96 -3.63 9.88
C ASP A 30 -3.84 -2.15 10.31
N LYS A 31 -4.56 -1.75 11.36
CA LYS A 31 -4.52 -0.37 11.88
C LYS A 31 -3.12 0.06 12.34
N SER A 32 -2.40 -0.81 13.05
CA SER A 32 -1.05 -0.50 13.54
C SER A 32 -0.02 -0.45 12.41
N LEU A 33 -0.14 -1.32 11.39
CA LEU A 33 0.68 -1.26 10.18
C LEU A 33 0.41 0.01 9.37
N ALA A 34 -0.87 0.37 9.21
CA ALA A 34 -1.28 1.61 8.56
C ALA A 34 -0.68 2.83 9.31
N LEU A 35 -0.72 2.84 10.64
CA LEU A 35 -0.10 3.88 11.45
C LEU A 35 1.43 3.93 11.28
N CYS A 36 2.12 2.80 11.21
CA CYS A 36 3.56 2.76 10.90
C CYS A 36 3.83 3.47 9.56
N LYS A 37 3.09 3.09 8.50
CA LYS A 37 3.23 3.68 7.16
C LYS A 37 2.92 5.19 7.19
N MET A 38 1.88 5.61 7.90
CA MET A 38 1.49 7.03 8.00
C MET A 38 2.55 7.88 8.74
N ILE A 39 3.14 7.34 9.81
CA ILE A 39 4.25 8.01 10.54
C ILE A 39 5.47 8.13 9.63
N ASP A 40 5.87 7.06 8.96
CA ASP A 40 7.08 7.02 8.13
C ASP A 40 6.95 7.91 6.89
N LYS A 41 5.78 7.87 6.22
CA LYS A 41 5.51 8.67 5.02
C LYS A 41 5.02 10.09 5.34
N ARG A 42 4.72 10.40 6.60
CA ARG A 42 4.18 11.69 7.08
C ARG A 42 2.94 12.13 6.32
N MET A 43 2.04 11.19 6.05
CA MET A 43 0.77 11.43 5.36
C MET A 43 -0.29 10.48 5.90
N TRP A 44 -1.55 10.89 5.80
CA TRP A 44 -2.68 10.05 6.18
C TRP A 44 -3.04 9.10 5.04
N GLN A 45 -3.65 7.95 5.37
CA GLN A 45 -4.12 6.97 4.40
C GLN A 45 -5.20 7.52 3.46
N SER A 46 -5.94 8.54 3.88
CA SER A 46 -6.94 9.22 3.04
C SER A 46 -6.33 10.14 1.97
N MET A 47 -5.03 10.44 2.05
CA MET A 47 -4.32 11.24 1.05
C MET A 47 -3.91 10.38 -0.15
N SER A 48 -3.70 11.02 -1.30
CA SER A 48 -3.34 10.29 -2.52
C SER A 48 -1.95 9.64 -2.38
N PRO A 49 -1.79 8.36 -2.77
CA PRO A 49 -0.48 7.69 -2.81
C PRO A 49 0.57 8.45 -3.62
N LEU A 50 0.15 9.33 -4.55
CA LEU A 50 1.06 10.17 -5.33
C LEU A 50 1.97 11.06 -4.48
N ARG A 51 1.57 11.38 -3.24
CA ARG A 51 2.42 12.14 -2.31
C ARG A 51 3.73 11.44 -1.98
N GLN A 52 3.80 10.11 -2.14
CA GLN A 52 5.03 9.34 -1.89
C GLN A 52 6.11 9.61 -2.94
N PHE A 53 5.74 10.05 -4.15
CA PHE A 53 6.69 10.42 -5.20
C PHE A 53 7.16 11.86 -5.01
N ARG A 54 8.31 12.06 -4.35
CA ARG A 54 8.87 13.40 -4.02
C ARG A 54 9.08 14.35 -5.21
N LYS A 55 9.15 13.82 -6.43
CA LYS A 55 9.28 14.60 -7.68
C LYS A 55 7.94 15.14 -8.20
N MET A 56 6.81 14.73 -7.62
CA MET A 56 5.49 15.21 -8.00
C MET A 56 5.21 16.57 -7.32
N PRO A 57 4.82 17.62 -8.06
CA PRO A 57 4.44 18.88 -7.45
C PRO A 57 3.23 18.74 -6.54
N GLU A 58 3.31 19.25 -5.32
CA GLU A 58 2.24 19.10 -4.33
C GLU A 58 0.91 19.75 -4.77
N GLU A 59 0.97 20.82 -5.54
CA GLU A 59 -0.22 21.48 -6.13
C GLU A 59 -1.03 20.51 -7.02
N ILE A 60 -0.33 19.64 -7.75
CA ILE A 60 -0.95 18.67 -8.65
C ILE A 60 -1.59 17.54 -7.84
N VAL A 61 -0.92 17.07 -6.79
CA VAL A 61 -1.50 16.07 -5.90
C VAL A 61 -2.76 16.61 -5.21
N LYS A 62 -2.73 17.85 -4.70
CA LYS A 62 -3.90 18.52 -4.12
C LYS A 62 -5.06 18.66 -5.12
N LYS A 63 -4.76 18.93 -6.40
CA LYS A 63 -5.79 18.97 -7.47
C LYS A 63 -6.46 17.60 -7.68
N ILE A 64 -5.69 16.52 -7.63
CA ILE A 64 -6.21 15.15 -7.74
C ILE A 64 -7.07 14.79 -6.52
N GLU A 65 -6.58 15.07 -5.31
CA GLU A 65 -7.31 14.83 -4.06
C GLU A 65 -8.62 15.62 -4.02
N LYS A 66 -8.64 16.88 -4.49
CA LYS A 66 -9.86 17.70 -4.56
C LYS A 66 -10.94 17.12 -5.48
N LYS A 67 -10.55 16.34 -6.50
CA LYS A 67 -11.50 15.66 -7.40
C LYS A 67 -12.10 14.40 -6.77
N ASN A 68 -11.55 13.93 -5.66
CA ASN A 68 -11.95 12.70 -4.97
C ASN A 68 -12.10 11.50 -5.93
N PHE A 69 -11.21 11.43 -6.93
CA PHE A 69 -11.20 10.35 -7.90
C PHE A 69 -10.52 9.12 -7.29
N PRO A 70 -11.14 7.93 -7.33
CA PRO A 70 -10.55 6.73 -6.71
C PRO A 70 -9.18 6.40 -7.31
N TRP A 71 -8.21 6.08 -6.44
CA TRP A 71 -6.84 5.75 -6.85
C TRP A 71 -6.80 4.61 -7.89
N GLU A 72 -7.52 3.52 -7.63
CA GLU A 72 -7.54 2.34 -8.51
C GLU A 72 -8.02 2.66 -9.93
N ARG A 73 -8.87 3.67 -10.10
CA ARG A 73 -9.41 4.05 -11.41
C ARG A 73 -8.37 4.77 -12.27
N LEU A 74 -7.24 5.21 -11.70
CA LEU A 74 -6.15 5.80 -12.48
C LEU A 74 -5.39 4.76 -13.30
N TYR A 75 -5.45 3.47 -12.95
CA TYR A 75 -4.85 2.39 -13.75
C TYR A 75 -5.59 2.16 -15.08
N ASP A 76 -6.90 2.43 -15.11
CA ASP A 76 -7.74 2.26 -16.31
C ASP A 76 -7.52 3.36 -17.36
N LEU A 77 -6.91 4.49 -16.98
CA LEU A 77 -6.85 5.70 -17.80
C LEU A 77 -5.53 5.82 -18.56
N GLY A 78 -5.63 6.22 -19.82
CA GLY A 78 -4.48 6.57 -20.64
C GLY A 78 -3.82 7.89 -20.19
N PRO A 79 -2.56 8.14 -20.60
CA PRO A 79 -1.85 9.38 -20.26
C PRO A 79 -2.58 10.67 -20.62
N ASN A 80 -3.30 10.69 -21.75
CA ASN A 80 -4.05 11.85 -22.20
C ASN A 80 -5.28 12.11 -21.32
N GLU A 81 -6.02 11.05 -21.00
CA GLU A 81 -7.22 11.10 -20.15
C GLU A 81 -6.86 11.55 -18.74
N ILE A 82 -5.74 11.06 -18.17
CA ILE A 82 -5.22 11.55 -16.88
C ILE A 82 -4.89 13.04 -16.98
N GLY A 83 -4.25 13.47 -18.06
CA GLY A 83 -3.90 14.88 -18.30
C GLY A 83 -5.12 15.79 -18.38
N GLU A 84 -6.17 15.36 -19.07
CA GLU A 84 -7.47 16.05 -19.14
C GLU A 84 -8.19 16.04 -17.80
N LEU A 85 -8.19 14.89 -17.11
CA LEU A 85 -8.77 14.74 -15.78
C LEU A 85 -8.16 15.77 -14.84
N ILE A 86 -6.85 15.98 -14.81
CA ILE A 86 -6.22 16.97 -13.92
C ILE A 86 -6.19 18.40 -14.48
N ARG A 87 -6.68 18.61 -15.71
CA ARG A 87 -6.60 19.87 -16.48
C ARG A 87 -5.17 20.37 -16.68
N VAL A 88 -4.20 19.46 -16.75
CA VAL A 88 -2.78 19.74 -17.03
C VAL A 88 -2.23 18.64 -17.94
N PRO A 89 -2.49 18.70 -19.26
CA PRO A 89 -2.14 17.64 -20.21
C PRO A 89 -0.65 17.25 -20.17
N LYS A 90 0.24 18.22 -19.93
CA LYS A 90 1.70 18.01 -19.86
C LYS A 90 2.12 16.99 -18.80
N LEU A 91 1.35 16.85 -17.71
CA LEU A 91 1.68 15.98 -16.59
C LEU A 91 1.00 14.61 -16.64
N GLY A 92 0.08 14.40 -17.58
CA GLY A 92 -0.64 13.14 -17.73
C GLY A 92 0.30 11.94 -17.88
N LYS A 93 1.33 12.07 -18.73
CA LYS A 93 2.38 11.04 -18.90
C LYS A 93 3.15 10.75 -17.62
N THR A 94 3.50 11.79 -16.85
CA THR A 94 4.25 11.65 -15.61
C THR A 94 3.42 10.95 -14.53
N ILE A 95 2.15 11.31 -14.40
CA ILE A 95 1.25 10.68 -13.42
C ILE A 95 0.97 9.24 -13.82
N HIS A 96 0.66 8.99 -15.10
CA HIS A 96 0.48 7.64 -15.62
C HIS A 96 1.69 6.75 -15.29
N LYS A 97 2.90 7.26 -15.51
CA LYS A 97 4.13 6.55 -15.14
C LYS A 97 4.17 6.23 -13.64
N TYR A 98 3.93 7.20 -12.76
CA TYR A 98 3.98 6.95 -11.31
C TYR A 98 2.88 6.02 -10.80
N VAL A 99 1.69 6.06 -11.39
CA VAL A 99 0.62 5.11 -11.08
C VAL A 99 1.10 3.68 -11.37
N HIS A 100 1.70 3.45 -12.54
CA HIS A 100 2.22 2.12 -12.92
C HIS A 100 3.54 1.74 -12.22
N GLN A 101 4.21 2.68 -11.56
CA GLN A 101 5.37 2.41 -10.71
C GLN A 101 4.98 2.24 -9.24
N PHE A 102 3.71 2.44 -8.88
CA PHE A 102 3.27 2.21 -7.51
C PHE A 102 3.18 0.70 -7.25
N PRO A 103 3.79 0.16 -6.18
CA PRO A 103 3.78 -1.28 -5.94
C PRO A 103 2.36 -1.85 -5.88
N LYS A 104 2.07 -2.81 -6.76
CA LYS A 104 0.79 -3.52 -6.87
C LYS A 104 1.09 -4.98 -7.16
N LEU A 105 0.38 -5.88 -6.47
CA LEU A 105 0.53 -7.32 -6.62
C LEU A 105 -0.80 -7.93 -7.03
N GLU A 106 -0.76 -8.81 -8.01
CA GLU A 106 -1.87 -9.71 -8.33
C GLU A 106 -1.68 -11.02 -7.58
N LEU A 107 -2.72 -11.46 -6.89
CA LEU A 107 -2.71 -12.67 -6.09
C LEU A 107 -3.63 -13.70 -6.74
N SER A 108 -3.13 -14.92 -6.92
CA SER A 108 -3.94 -16.07 -7.31
C SER A 108 -3.68 -17.22 -6.35
N THR A 109 -4.72 -17.97 -6.02
CA THR A 109 -4.64 -19.04 -5.02
C THR A 109 -5.13 -20.35 -5.59
N HIS A 110 -4.43 -21.42 -5.25
CA HIS A 110 -4.87 -22.79 -5.47
C HIS A 110 -5.02 -23.50 -4.12
N ILE A 111 -6.24 -23.94 -3.81
CA ILE A 111 -6.58 -24.50 -2.50
C ILE A 111 -6.74 -26.01 -2.62
N GLN A 112 -5.97 -26.75 -1.82
CA GLN A 112 -6.00 -28.21 -1.76
C GLN A 112 -6.37 -28.67 -0.34
N PRO A 113 -7.55 -29.30 -0.17
CA PRO A 113 -7.88 -29.94 1.10
C PRO A 113 -6.95 -31.14 1.36
N ILE A 114 -6.23 -31.12 2.48
CA ILE A 114 -5.37 -32.24 2.91
C ILE A 114 -6.15 -33.16 3.84
N THR A 115 -6.85 -32.58 4.81
CA THR A 115 -7.77 -33.27 5.72
C THR A 115 -9.02 -32.42 5.94
N ARG A 116 -9.97 -32.91 6.75
CA ARG A 116 -11.17 -32.14 7.13
C ARG A 116 -10.86 -30.82 7.86
N SER A 117 -9.69 -30.71 8.48
CA SER A 117 -9.29 -29.56 9.30
C SER A 117 -8.00 -28.89 8.80
N MET A 118 -7.52 -29.25 7.60
CA MET A 118 -6.27 -28.73 7.07
C MET A 118 -6.40 -28.46 5.57
N LEU A 119 -6.17 -27.21 5.20
CA LEU A 119 -6.08 -26.74 3.82
C LEU A 119 -4.63 -26.39 3.53
N LYS A 120 -4.13 -26.84 2.38
CA LYS A 120 -2.93 -26.29 1.77
C LYS A 120 -3.38 -25.17 0.82
N VAL A 121 -2.80 -23.98 1.00
CA VAL A 121 -3.04 -22.83 0.13
C VAL A 121 -1.74 -22.55 -0.61
N GLU A 122 -1.77 -22.72 -1.93
CA GLU A 122 -0.67 -22.31 -2.81
C GLU A 122 -0.99 -20.90 -3.32
N LEU A 123 -0.27 -19.91 -2.79
CA LEU A 123 -0.40 -18.51 -3.20
C LEU A 123 0.64 -18.19 -4.28
N THR A 124 0.18 -17.76 -5.45
CA THR A 124 1.01 -17.23 -6.52
C THR A 124 0.91 -15.70 -6.53
N VAL A 125 2.03 -15.05 -6.27
CA VAL A 125 2.17 -13.59 -6.23
C VAL A 125 2.80 -13.10 -7.54
N THR A 126 2.09 -12.28 -8.29
CA THR A 126 2.57 -11.70 -9.56
C THR A 126 2.72 -10.19 -9.41
N PRO A 127 3.92 -9.61 -9.63
CA PRO A 127 4.08 -8.17 -9.58
C PRO A 127 3.40 -7.49 -10.79
N ASP A 128 2.48 -6.56 -10.52
CA ASP A 128 1.77 -5.76 -11.52
C ASP A 128 2.16 -4.28 -11.40
N PHE A 129 3.47 -4.02 -11.47
CA PHE A 129 4.02 -2.67 -11.47
C PHE A 129 5.40 -2.64 -12.14
N GLN A 130 5.78 -1.46 -12.61
CA GLN A 130 7.07 -1.20 -13.21
C GLN A 130 8.11 -0.87 -12.14
N TRP A 131 9.11 -1.74 -12.03
CA TRP A 131 10.24 -1.49 -11.15
C TRP A 131 11.05 -0.26 -11.58
N ASP A 132 11.54 0.48 -10.58
CA ASP A 132 12.42 1.64 -10.73
C ASP A 132 13.32 1.70 -9.50
N GLU A 133 14.60 1.37 -9.68
CA GLU A 133 15.58 1.30 -8.58
C GLU A 133 15.68 2.60 -7.78
N LYS A 134 15.40 3.76 -8.39
CA LYS A 134 15.45 5.05 -7.69
C LYS A 134 14.28 5.24 -6.73
N LEU A 135 13.18 4.53 -6.94
CA LEU A 135 11.97 4.60 -6.12
C LEU A 135 11.89 3.43 -5.14
N HIS A 136 12.15 2.23 -5.63
CA HIS A 136 11.97 0.97 -4.90
C HIS A 136 13.23 0.49 -4.18
N GLY A 137 14.40 1.01 -4.54
CA GLY A 137 15.67 0.55 -3.99
C GLY A 137 16.00 -0.87 -4.46
N ALA A 138 16.52 -1.69 -3.55
CA ALA A 138 16.95 -3.07 -3.85
C ALA A 138 15.82 -4.10 -3.73
N SER A 139 14.78 -3.81 -2.94
CA SER A 139 13.69 -4.74 -2.64
C SER A 139 12.48 -3.98 -2.07
N GLU A 140 11.28 -4.47 -2.38
CA GLU A 140 10.04 -4.02 -1.75
C GLU A 140 9.52 -5.14 -0.85
N ALA A 141 9.03 -4.76 0.32
CA ALA A 141 8.62 -5.69 1.36
C ALA A 141 7.11 -5.72 1.51
N PHE A 142 6.56 -6.92 1.67
CA PHE A 142 5.13 -7.14 1.84
C PHE A 142 4.88 -7.99 3.09
N TRP A 143 3.65 -7.98 3.56
CA TRP A 143 3.18 -8.93 4.56
C TRP A 143 2.05 -9.72 3.91
N ILE A 144 2.12 -11.04 3.99
CA ILE A 144 1.03 -11.93 3.59
C ILE A 144 0.30 -12.30 4.88
N LEU A 145 -0.97 -11.91 4.98
CA LEU A 145 -1.84 -12.22 6.12
C LEU A 145 -3.00 -13.08 5.62
N VAL A 146 -3.17 -14.26 6.20
CA VAL A 146 -4.35 -15.11 5.99
C VAL A 146 -5.25 -14.96 7.21
N GLU A 147 -6.45 -14.46 7.00
CA GLU A 147 -7.40 -14.13 8.06
C GLU A 147 -8.60 -15.08 8.03
N ASP A 148 -9.35 -15.13 9.13
CA ASP A 148 -10.66 -15.75 9.17
C ASP A 148 -11.73 -14.92 8.45
N VAL A 149 -12.96 -15.43 8.40
CA VAL A 149 -14.06 -14.83 7.63
C VAL A 149 -14.45 -13.44 8.16
N ASP A 150 -14.28 -13.22 9.46
CA ASP A 150 -14.65 -11.98 10.14
C ASP A 150 -13.49 -10.96 10.20
N SER A 151 -12.31 -11.30 9.66
CA SER A 151 -11.07 -10.51 9.77
C SER A 151 -10.74 -10.16 11.23
N GLU A 152 -10.97 -11.07 12.17
CA GLU A 152 -10.65 -10.90 13.58
C GLU A 152 -9.33 -11.59 13.93
N VAL A 153 -9.10 -12.77 13.34
CA VAL A 153 -7.97 -13.64 13.66
C VAL A 153 -7.08 -13.86 12.44
N ILE A 154 -5.78 -13.62 12.62
CA ILE A 154 -4.75 -14.01 11.64
C ILE A 154 -4.43 -15.49 11.85
N LEU A 155 -4.78 -16.32 10.86
CA LEU A 155 -4.55 -17.76 10.83
C LEU A 155 -3.12 -18.11 10.39
N HIS A 156 -2.53 -17.30 9.52
CA HIS A 156 -1.15 -17.44 9.06
C HIS A 156 -0.59 -16.07 8.66
N HIS A 157 0.70 -15.83 8.91
CA HIS A 157 1.40 -14.67 8.40
C HIS A 157 2.83 -14.99 8.00
N GLU A 158 3.32 -14.32 6.96
CA GLU A 158 4.72 -14.36 6.51
C GLU A 158 5.12 -13.02 5.87
N TYR A 159 6.43 -12.78 5.82
CA TYR A 159 7.06 -11.55 5.31
C TYR A 159 7.70 -11.79 3.94
#